data_AF-A0A2E5DWE6-F1
#
_entry.id   AF-A0A2E5DWE6-F1
#
_cell.length_a   1.000
_cell.length_b   1.000
_cell.length_c   1.000
_cell.angle_alpha   90.00
_cell.angle_beta   90.00
_cell.angle_gamma   90.00
#
_symmetry.space_group_name_H-M   'P 1'
#
loop_
_entity.id
_entity.type
_entity.pdbx_description
1 polymer ?
#
loop_
_entity_poly.entity_id
_entity_poly.type
_entity_poly.pdbx_seq_one_letter_code
_entity_poly.pdbx_strand_id
1 'polypeptide(L)'
;MDKFAPLKRLISFDYAQMRAVKINDDYAQATDEAIKDFVNTLNEFFSAFESGDKPTTSELHTYVNIMQDILKSINQAEYNHSLRRYQDLTPEQAKSLANGSELKSIKDIPSRMQYWAASDGFNSPLRNCDNHKRAVGFLQRFQRYIDEINQTPPVGPQIVAQRNLFFTQGNQNIPQQTNVTPVRPPLQ
;
A
#
# COMPACT_ATOMS: atom_id res chain seq x y z
N MET A 1 9.73 7.94 -24.10
CA MET A 1 8.76 7.01 -23.48
C MET A 1 8.62 7.39 -22.02
N ASP A 2 7.41 7.59 -21.51
CA ASP A 2 7.19 7.93 -20.10
C ASP A 2 7.46 6.70 -19.23
N LYS A 3 8.59 6.70 -18.50
CA LYS A 3 8.99 5.57 -17.65
C LYS A 3 8.02 5.32 -16.49
N PHE A 4 7.19 6.29 -16.12
CA PHE A 4 6.19 6.16 -15.06
C PHE A 4 4.81 5.71 -15.56
N ALA A 5 4.65 5.54 -16.87
CA ALA A 5 3.39 5.06 -17.45
C ALA A 5 2.88 3.77 -16.77
N PRO A 6 3.72 2.75 -16.45
CA PRO A 6 3.22 1.53 -15.81
C PRO A 6 2.62 1.80 -14.42
N LEU A 7 3.27 2.61 -13.59
CA LEU A 7 2.71 2.97 -12.27
C LEU A 7 1.44 3.81 -12.39
N LYS A 8 1.35 4.70 -13.38
CA LYS A 8 0.12 5.46 -13.62
C LYS A 8 -1.07 4.56 -13.96
N ARG A 9 -0.85 3.44 -14.69
CA ARG A 9 -1.90 2.44 -14.92
C ARG A 9 -2.38 1.79 -13.62
N LEU A 10 -1.49 1.62 -12.63
CA LEU A 10 -1.86 1.09 -11.32
C LEU A 10 -2.75 2.03 -10.49
N ILE A 11 -2.77 3.34 -10.78
CA ILE A 11 -3.69 4.27 -10.10
C ILE A 11 -5.14 3.91 -10.44
N SER A 12 -5.41 3.59 -11.71
CA SER A 12 -6.73 3.23 -12.25
C SER A 12 -6.99 1.72 -12.27
N PHE A 13 -6.19 0.93 -11.55
CA PHE A 13 -6.35 -0.52 -11.49
C PHE A 13 -7.62 -0.93 -10.72
N ASP A 14 -8.31 -1.99 -11.16
CA ASP A 14 -9.47 -2.53 -10.44
C ASP A 14 -9.03 -3.36 -9.23
N TYR A 15 -8.75 -2.68 -8.12
CA TYR A 15 -8.35 -3.32 -6.87
C TYR A 15 -9.43 -4.20 -6.24
N ALA A 16 -10.69 -4.16 -6.69
CA ALA A 16 -11.68 -5.13 -6.23
C ALA A 16 -11.30 -6.56 -6.61
N GLN A 17 -10.58 -6.74 -7.74
CA GLN A 17 -10.09 -8.04 -8.17
C GLN A 17 -9.05 -8.64 -7.22
N MET A 18 -8.42 -7.83 -6.37
CA MET A 18 -7.47 -8.31 -5.34
C MET A 18 -8.15 -9.04 -4.18
N ARG A 19 -9.48 -9.03 -4.14
CA ARG A 19 -10.34 -9.68 -3.14
C ARG A 19 -11.50 -10.46 -3.78
N ALA A 20 -11.38 -10.84 -5.05
CA ALA A 20 -12.51 -11.43 -5.79
C ALA A 20 -12.70 -12.94 -5.57
N VAL A 21 -11.65 -13.66 -5.17
CA VAL A 21 -11.71 -15.12 -5.00
C VAL A 21 -11.88 -15.45 -3.52
N LYS A 22 -13.07 -15.90 -3.14
CA LYS A 22 -13.35 -16.39 -1.78
C LYS A 22 -12.70 -17.78 -1.60
N ILE A 23 -11.82 -17.91 -0.62
CA ILE A 23 -11.20 -19.19 -0.24
C ILE A 23 -12.01 -19.87 0.86
N ASN A 24 -12.41 -19.09 1.86
CA ASN A 24 -13.29 -19.52 2.94
C ASN A 24 -14.11 -18.30 3.42
N ASP A 25 -14.95 -18.49 4.44
CA ASP A 25 -15.80 -17.41 4.97
C ASP A 25 -15.00 -16.19 5.42
N ASP A 26 -13.73 -16.39 5.76
CA ASP A 26 -12.87 -15.39 6.32
C ASP A 26 -11.72 -14.90 5.41
N TYR A 27 -11.61 -15.39 4.18
CA TYR A 27 -10.44 -15.10 3.36
C TYR A 27 -10.80 -14.92 1.89
N ALA A 28 -10.39 -13.78 1.36
CA ALA A 28 -10.52 -13.44 -0.05
C ALA A 28 -9.15 -13.06 -0.61
N GLN A 29 -8.81 -13.65 -1.75
CA GLN A 29 -7.56 -13.45 -2.48
C GLN A 29 -7.81 -12.80 -3.84
N ALA A 30 -6.71 -12.41 -4.50
CA ALA A 30 -6.77 -11.88 -5.86
C ALA A 30 -7.18 -12.95 -6.88
N THR A 31 -7.79 -12.54 -8.00
CA THR A 31 -7.80 -13.38 -9.20
C THR A 31 -6.38 -13.58 -9.72
N ASP A 32 -6.15 -14.68 -10.44
CA ASP A 32 -4.83 -14.98 -11.02
C ASP A 32 -4.40 -13.91 -12.03
N GLU A 33 -5.35 -13.40 -12.82
CA GLU A 33 -5.12 -12.34 -13.79
C GLU A 33 -4.74 -11.04 -13.10
N ALA A 34 -5.46 -10.65 -12.05
CA ALA A 34 -5.23 -9.37 -11.37
C ALA A 34 -3.89 -9.35 -10.63
N ILE A 35 -3.54 -10.43 -9.92
CA ILE A 35 -2.25 -10.48 -9.23
C ILE A 35 -1.09 -10.52 -10.23
N LYS A 36 -1.25 -11.24 -11.34
CA LYS A 36 -0.26 -11.28 -12.41
C LYS A 36 -0.07 -9.91 -13.06
N ASP A 37 -1.16 -9.22 -13.40
CA ASP A 37 -1.11 -7.91 -14.06
C ASP A 37 -0.48 -6.84 -13.15
N PHE A 38 -0.89 -6.79 -11.88
CA PHE A 38 -0.32 -5.87 -10.90
C PHE A 38 1.20 -6.06 -10.73
N VAL A 39 1.63 -7.30 -10.51
CA VAL A 39 3.04 -7.64 -10.29
C VAL A 39 3.87 -7.39 -11.54
N ASN A 40 3.34 -7.76 -12.72
CA ASN A 40 4.03 -7.54 -13.99
C ASN A 40 4.15 -6.05 -14.30
N THR A 41 3.13 -5.25 -14.00
CA THR A 41 3.17 -3.80 -14.17
C THR A 41 4.22 -3.14 -13.26
N LEU A 42 4.38 -3.60 -12.01
CA LEU A 42 5.49 -3.18 -11.15
C LEU A 42 6.85 -3.54 -11.77
N ASN A 43 7.02 -4.79 -12.22
CA ASN A 43 8.26 -5.22 -12.85
C ASN A 43 8.55 -4.48 -14.15
N GLU A 44 7.54 -4.14 -14.95
CA GLU A 44 7.66 -3.29 -16.14
C GLU A 44 8.21 -1.91 -15.77
N PHE A 45 7.65 -1.26 -14.73
CA PHE A 45 8.21 0.01 -14.23
C PHE A 45 9.67 -0.13 -13.83
N PHE A 46 10.00 -1.15 -13.03
CA PHE A 46 11.35 -1.31 -12.50
C PHE A 46 12.37 -1.78 -13.53
N SER A 47 11.95 -2.38 -14.65
CA SER A 47 12.84 -2.74 -15.76
C SER A 47 13.60 -1.53 -16.32
N ALA A 48 13.01 -0.32 -16.22
CA ALA A 48 13.67 0.92 -16.61
C ALA A 48 14.88 1.31 -15.73
N PHE A 49 15.09 0.62 -14.61
CA PHE A 49 16.16 0.86 -13.63
C PHE A 49 17.05 -0.39 -13.42
N GLU A 50 16.96 -1.38 -14.32
CA GLU A 50 17.71 -2.63 -14.23
C GLU A 50 19.19 -2.52 -14.61
N SER A 51 19.56 -1.48 -15.36
CA SER A 51 20.97 -1.18 -15.70
C SER A 51 21.87 -0.95 -14.48
N GLY A 52 21.28 -0.80 -13.29
CA GLY A 52 22.01 -0.55 -12.05
C GLY A 52 22.03 0.93 -11.67
N ASP A 53 21.63 1.82 -12.59
CA ASP A 53 21.60 3.26 -12.34
C ASP A 53 20.67 3.61 -11.19
N LYS A 54 21.17 4.41 -10.25
CA LYS A 54 20.36 4.94 -9.15
C LYS A 54 19.39 5.97 -9.73
N PRO A 55 18.07 5.89 -9.42
CA PRO A 55 17.13 6.92 -9.82
C PRO A 55 17.54 8.29 -9.28
N THR A 56 17.31 9.33 -10.07
CA THR A 56 17.53 10.71 -9.64
C THR A 56 16.56 11.11 -8.52
N THR A 57 16.90 12.15 -7.74
CA THR A 57 16.01 12.69 -6.70
C THR A 57 14.63 13.06 -7.25
N SER A 58 14.55 13.67 -8.43
CA SER A 58 13.28 14.01 -9.06
C SER A 58 12.45 12.76 -9.39
N GLU A 59 13.08 11.69 -9.88
CA GLU A 59 12.38 10.44 -10.17
C GLU A 59 11.87 9.77 -8.91
N LEU A 60 12.63 9.84 -7.80
CA LEU A 60 12.19 9.33 -6.51
C LEU A 60 11.00 10.13 -5.95
N HIS A 61 10.97 11.45 -6.14
CA HIS A 61 9.78 12.25 -5.81
C HIS A 61 8.56 11.84 -6.65
N THR A 62 8.73 11.72 -7.97
CA THR A 62 7.64 11.28 -8.85
C THR A 62 7.13 9.90 -8.47
N TYR A 63 8.05 8.96 -8.17
CA TYR A 63 7.73 7.63 -7.68
C TYR A 63 6.90 7.68 -6.39
N VAL A 64 7.35 8.43 -5.37
CA VAL A 64 6.65 8.52 -4.09
C VAL A 64 5.24 9.09 -4.27
N ASN A 65 5.09 10.15 -5.07
CA ASN A 65 3.78 10.74 -5.31
C ASN A 65 2.81 9.75 -5.96
N ILE A 66 3.25 9.04 -7.01
CA ILE A 66 2.42 8.04 -7.69
C ILE A 66 2.10 6.87 -6.76
N MET A 67 3.08 6.38 -6.00
CA MET A 67 2.87 5.27 -5.06
C MET A 67 1.95 5.64 -3.90
N GLN A 68 1.89 6.92 -3.49
CA GLN A 68 0.88 7.41 -2.54
C GLN A 68 -0.53 7.31 -3.11
N ASP A 69 -0.72 7.63 -4.40
CA ASP A 69 -2.04 7.51 -5.02
C ASP A 69 -2.43 6.04 -5.19
N ILE A 70 -1.49 5.17 -5.55
CA ILE A 70 -1.68 3.70 -5.53
C ILE A 70 -2.08 3.23 -4.12
N LEU A 71 -1.38 3.67 -3.07
CA LEU A 71 -1.68 3.32 -1.68
C LEU A 71 -3.11 3.72 -1.28
N LYS A 72 -3.56 4.91 -1.69
CA LYS A 72 -4.96 5.36 -1.47
C LYS A 72 -5.95 4.44 -2.18
N SER A 73 -5.71 4.09 -3.45
CA SER A 73 -6.57 3.18 -4.19
C SER A 73 -6.66 1.79 -3.55
N ILE A 74 -5.53 1.26 -3.06
CA ILE A 74 -5.49 -0.01 -2.32
C ILE A 74 -6.32 0.09 -1.03
N ASN A 75 -6.10 1.12 -0.21
CA ASN A 75 -6.82 1.29 1.05
C ASN A 75 -8.32 1.48 0.83
N GLN A 76 -8.72 2.21 -0.22
CA GLN A 76 -10.13 2.36 -0.58
C GLN A 76 -10.79 1.02 -0.94
N ALA A 77 -10.10 0.18 -1.70
CA ALA A 77 -10.61 -1.14 -2.05
C ALA A 77 -10.71 -2.08 -0.85
N GLU A 78 -9.71 -2.04 0.04
CA GLU A 78 -9.69 -2.83 1.29
C GLU A 78 -10.78 -2.36 2.27
N TYR A 79 -11.02 -1.05 2.35
CA TYR A 79 -12.13 -0.47 3.11
C TYR A 79 -13.48 -0.97 2.56
N ASN A 80 -13.69 -0.89 1.24
CA ASN A 80 -14.92 -1.36 0.59
C ASN A 80 -15.14 -2.87 0.77
N HIS A 81 -14.07 -3.67 0.71
CA HIS A 81 -14.14 -5.10 1.02
C HIS A 81 -14.54 -5.33 2.48
N SER A 82 -13.93 -4.62 3.43
CA SER A 82 -14.24 -4.74 4.85
C SER A 82 -15.69 -4.36 5.17
N LEU A 83 -16.22 -3.28 4.58
CA LEU A 83 -17.63 -2.91 4.74
C LEU A 83 -18.58 -3.99 4.22
N ARG A 84 -18.26 -4.65 3.09
CA ARG A 84 -19.06 -5.75 2.55
C ARG A 84 -18.98 -7.01 3.40
N ARG A 85 -17.83 -7.24 4.04
CA ARG A 85 -17.62 -8.40 4.89
C ARG A 85 -18.34 -8.27 6.24
N TYR A 86 -18.25 -7.11 6.87
CA TYR A 86 -18.77 -6.87 8.21
C TYR A 86 -20.17 -6.27 8.19
N GLN A 87 -21.04 -6.73 7.29
CA GLN A 87 -22.42 -6.24 7.16
C GLN A 87 -23.27 -6.52 8.40
N ASP A 88 -22.92 -7.54 9.19
CA ASP A 88 -23.61 -7.90 10.43
C ASP A 88 -23.20 -7.03 11.62
N LEU A 89 -22.22 -6.14 11.46
CA LEU A 89 -21.77 -5.21 12.51
C LEU A 89 -22.42 -3.84 12.36
N THR A 90 -22.35 -3.02 13.42
CA THR A 90 -22.75 -1.62 13.28
C THR A 90 -21.80 -0.88 12.32
N PRO A 91 -22.25 0.20 11.65
CA PRO A 91 -21.40 0.99 10.77
C PRO A 91 -20.10 1.46 11.42
N GLU A 92 -20.14 1.83 12.71
CA GLU A 92 -18.98 2.29 13.47
C GLU A 92 -17.98 1.16 13.73
N GLN A 93 -18.46 -0.04 14.05
CA GLN A 93 -17.63 -1.22 14.26
C GLN A 93 -16.98 -1.67 12.95
N ALA A 94 -17.76 -1.76 11.86
CA ALA A 94 -17.27 -2.09 10.54
C ALA A 94 -16.21 -1.08 10.06
N LYS A 95 -16.44 0.21 10.29
CA LYS A 95 -15.48 1.28 9.97
C LYS A 95 -14.20 1.17 10.80
N SER A 96 -14.31 0.90 12.10
CA SER A 96 -13.15 0.72 12.99
C SER A 96 -12.26 -0.44 12.52
N LEU A 97 -12.86 -1.58 12.19
CA LEU A 97 -12.14 -2.74 11.66
C LEU A 97 -11.51 -2.46 10.30
N ALA A 98 -12.24 -1.79 9.41
CA ALA A 98 -11.73 -1.41 8.09
C ALA A 98 -10.49 -0.51 8.21
N ASN A 99 -10.53 0.51 9.06
CA ASN A 99 -9.40 1.43 9.33
C ASN A 99 -8.19 0.72 9.95
N GLY A 100 -8.43 -0.32 10.74
CA GLY A 100 -7.38 -1.17 11.31
C GLY A 100 -6.62 -1.99 10.25
N SER A 101 -7.26 -2.25 9.11
CA SER A 101 -6.68 -3.03 8.00
C SER A 101 -5.95 -2.18 6.95
N GLU A 102 -5.97 -0.85 7.06
CA GLU A 102 -5.32 0.06 6.11
C GLU A 102 -3.80 -0.03 6.16
N LEU A 103 -3.18 0.02 4.99
CA LEU A 103 -1.75 0.22 4.85
C LEU A 103 -1.38 1.64 5.27
N LYS A 104 -0.35 1.77 6.13
CA LYS A 104 0.07 3.06 6.68
C LYS A 104 1.16 3.72 5.84
N SER A 105 1.87 2.94 5.04
CA SER A 105 2.96 3.43 4.20
C SER A 105 3.17 2.58 2.94
N ILE A 106 3.94 3.11 1.99
CA ILE A 106 4.39 2.37 0.79
C ILE A 106 5.20 1.11 1.19
N LYS A 107 5.85 1.13 2.37
CA LYS A 107 6.63 -0.02 2.90
C LYS A 107 5.75 -1.24 3.20
N ASP A 108 4.44 -1.04 3.37
CA ASP A 108 3.50 -2.11 3.72
C ASP A 108 2.91 -2.82 2.48
N ILE A 109 3.11 -2.26 1.28
CA ILE A 109 2.60 -2.81 0.01
C ILE A 109 3.13 -4.23 -0.25
N PRO A 110 4.43 -4.56 -0.08
CA PRO A 110 4.94 -5.92 -0.25
C PRO A 110 4.17 -6.97 0.56
N SER A 111 3.89 -6.69 1.84
CA SER A 111 3.14 -7.61 2.72
C SER A 111 1.70 -7.81 2.21
N ARG A 112 1.09 -6.73 1.70
CA ARG A 112 -0.25 -6.82 1.09
C ARG A 112 -0.26 -7.66 -0.18
N MET A 113 0.74 -7.49 -1.04
CA MET A 113 0.88 -8.29 -2.27
C MET A 113 1.00 -9.79 -1.95
N GLN A 114 1.82 -10.14 -0.95
CA GLN A 114 1.97 -11.53 -0.51
C GLN A 114 0.64 -12.11 -0.02
N TYR A 115 -0.09 -11.33 0.77
CA TYR A 115 -1.42 -11.73 1.23
C TYR A 115 -2.38 -11.98 0.05
N TRP A 116 -2.42 -11.10 -0.96
CA TRP A 116 -3.30 -11.27 -2.11
C TRP A 116 -2.94 -12.46 -3.00
N ALA A 117 -1.67 -12.87 -3.01
CA ALA A 117 -1.13 -13.91 -3.89
C ALA A 117 -1.09 -15.32 -3.29
N ALA A 118 -1.28 -15.45 -1.97
CA ALA A 118 -1.21 -16.72 -1.27
C ALA A 118 -2.40 -17.62 -1.61
N SER A 119 -2.15 -18.88 -2.01
CA SER A 119 -3.16 -19.79 -2.59
C SER A 119 -4.24 -20.27 -1.62
N ASP A 120 -3.88 -20.55 -0.36
CA ASP A 120 -4.76 -21.22 0.63
C ASP A 120 -4.67 -20.60 2.04
N GLY A 121 -3.97 -19.47 2.18
CA GLY A 121 -3.75 -18.78 3.46
C GLY A 121 -2.31 -18.32 3.67
N PHE A 122 -2.06 -17.69 4.81
CA PHE A 122 -0.74 -17.13 5.16
C PHE A 122 0.32 -18.25 5.19
N ASN A 123 1.46 -18.04 4.50
CA ASN A 123 2.54 -19.01 4.22
C ASN A 123 2.29 -20.06 3.11
N SER A 124 1.18 -19.99 2.37
CA SER A 124 0.98 -20.85 1.20
C SER A 124 1.91 -20.45 0.05
N PRO A 125 2.18 -21.34 -0.94
CA PRO A 125 2.93 -20.98 -2.13
C PRO A 125 2.34 -19.73 -2.80
N LEU A 126 3.21 -18.78 -3.14
CA LEU A 126 2.80 -17.58 -3.85
C LEU A 126 2.59 -17.90 -5.33
N ARG A 127 1.43 -17.48 -5.85
CA ARG A 127 1.22 -17.44 -7.30
C ARG A 127 2.19 -16.45 -7.92
N ASN A 128 2.77 -16.79 -9.08
CA ASN A 128 3.73 -15.93 -9.77
C ASN A 128 4.96 -15.56 -8.88
N CYS A 129 5.50 -16.55 -8.16
CA CYS A 129 6.49 -16.36 -7.08
C CYS A 129 7.74 -15.58 -7.52
N ASP A 130 8.31 -15.90 -8.69
CA ASP A 130 9.56 -15.26 -9.13
C ASP A 130 9.37 -13.78 -9.48
N ASN A 131 8.27 -13.44 -10.16
CA ASN A 131 7.94 -12.05 -10.44
C ASN A 131 7.57 -11.28 -9.17
N HIS A 132 6.94 -11.92 -8.19
CA HIS A 132 6.73 -11.32 -6.87
C HIS A 132 8.05 -11.00 -6.17
N LYS A 133 8.97 -11.97 -6.10
CA LYS A 133 10.29 -11.77 -5.50
C LYS A 133 11.02 -10.60 -6.15
N ARG A 134 11.00 -10.53 -7.49
CA ARG A 134 11.58 -9.42 -8.25
C ARG A 134 10.94 -8.08 -7.88
N ALA A 135 9.60 -7.98 -7.93
CA ALA A 135 8.88 -6.75 -7.62
C ALA A 135 9.15 -6.28 -6.18
N VAL A 136 9.12 -7.20 -5.19
CA VAL A 136 9.42 -6.89 -3.78
C VAL A 136 10.86 -6.41 -3.62
N GLY A 137 11.83 -7.06 -4.26
CA GLY A 137 13.23 -6.64 -4.23
C GLY A 137 13.42 -5.20 -4.74
N PHE A 138 12.71 -4.83 -5.80
CA PHE A 138 12.73 -3.46 -6.31
C PHE A 138 12.05 -2.45 -5.39
N LEU A 139 10.88 -2.77 -4.84
CA LEU A 139 10.19 -1.91 -3.87
C LEU A 139 11.10 -1.61 -2.67
N GLN A 140 11.76 -2.64 -2.13
CA GLN A 140 12.73 -2.50 -1.04
C GLN A 140 13.96 -1.68 -1.45
N ARG A 141 14.47 -1.88 -2.66
CA ARG A 141 15.60 -1.10 -3.20
C ARG A 141 15.26 0.38 -3.33
N PHE A 142 14.11 0.72 -3.91
CA PHE A 142 13.64 2.12 -4.02
C PHE A 142 13.42 2.75 -2.66
N GLN A 143 12.90 1.98 -1.71
CA GLN A 143 12.76 2.47 -0.33
C GLN A 143 14.09 2.87 0.29
N ARG A 144 15.16 2.09 0.07
CA ARG A 144 16.51 2.47 0.54
C ARG A 144 16.97 3.78 -0.08
N TYR A 145 16.75 3.99 -1.38
CA TYR A 145 17.11 5.25 -2.03
C TYR A 145 16.34 6.46 -1.45
N ILE A 146 15.08 6.28 -1.09
CA ILE A 146 14.27 7.31 -0.41
C ILE A 146 14.82 7.58 0.99
N ASP A 147 15.10 6.53 1.77
CA ASP A 147 15.62 6.65 3.13
C ASP A 147 17.00 7.35 3.15
N GLU A 148 17.88 7.05 2.18
CA GLU A 148 19.18 7.72 2.00
C GLU A 148 19.02 9.24 1.78
N ILE A 149 18.08 9.67 0.93
CA ILE A 149 17.79 11.09 0.69
C ILE A 149 17.33 11.76 1.98
N ASN A 150 16.48 11.08 2.76
CA ASN A 150 15.94 11.63 4.00
C ASN A 150 17.01 11.79 5.09
N GLN A 151 18.00 10.91 5.14
CA GLN A 151 19.09 10.94 6.13
C GLN A 151 20.18 11.96 5.80
N THR A 152 20.26 12.46 4.57
CA THR A 152 21.31 13.41 4.16
C THR A 152 21.01 14.81 4.75
N PRO A 153 21.95 15.45 5.49
CA PRO A 153 21.77 16.81 5.99
C PRO A 153 21.58 17.80 4.83
N PRO A 154 20.69 18.81 4.95
CA PRO A 154 20.49 19.80 3.90
C PRO A 154 21.75 20.64 3.72
N VAL A 155 22.46 20.45 2.61
CA VAL A 155 23.57 21.32 2.22
C VAL A 155 22.98 22.50 1.44
N GLY A 156 22.58 23.54 2.16
CA GLY A 156 22.12 24.82 1.58
C GLY A 156 20.60 25.04 1.51
N PRO A 157 20.17 26.30 1.24
CA PRO A 157 18.77 26.74 1.35
C PRO A 157 17.81 26.12 0.33
N GLN A 158 18.30 25.52 -0.76
CA GLN A 158 17.45 24.91 -1.81
C GLN A 158 16.87 23.53 -1.43
N ILE A 159 17.39 22.85 -0.40
CA ILE A 159 16.98 21.47 -0.03
C ILE A 159 15.84 21.44 1.02
N VAL A 160 15.61 22.53 1.75
CA VAL A 160 14.58 22.59 2.81
C VAL A 160 13.17 22.35 2.26
N ALA A 161 12.88 22.83 1.05
CA ALA A 161 11.58 22.60 0.39
C ALA A 161 11.35 21.13 -0.04
N GLN A 162 12.43 20.39 -0.33
CA GLN A 162 12.34 19.00 -0.78
C GLN A 162 12.13 18.02 0.38
N ARG A 163 12.66 18.31 1.58
CA ARG A 163 12.41 17.49 2.77
C ARG A 163 10.93 17.49 3.18
N ASN A 164 10.25 18.64 3.14
CA ASN A 164 8.86 18.76 3.61
C ASN A 164 7.84 17.90 2.83
N LEU A 165 8.18 17.41 1.63
CA LEU A 165 7.33 16.50 0.84
C LEU A 165 7.34 15.06 1.34
N PHE A 166 8.41 14.62 2.04
CA PHE A 166 8.49 13.26 2.60
C PHE A 166 7.95 13.17 4.04
N PHE A 167 8.00 14.27 4.80
CA PHE A 167 7.64 14.30 6.22
C PHE A 167 6.14 14.49 6.52
N THR A 168 5.29 14.78 5.53
CA THR A 168 3.83 14.79 5.75
C THR A 168 3.23 13.39 5.90
N GLN A 169 4.02 12.33 5.69
CA GLN A 169 3.61 10.96 5.96
C GLN A 169 3.69 10.65 7.46
N GLY A 170 2.57 10.83 8.17
CA GLY A 170 2.35 10.14 9.44
C GLY A 170 1.44 10.80 10.48
N ASN A 171 0.98 12.04 10.33
CA ASN A 171 0.36 12.71 11.50
C ASN A 171 -0.72 13.77 11.22
N GLN A 172 -1.64 13.52 10.30
CA GLN A 172 -2.83 14.37 10.11
C GLN A 172 -4.06 13.47 9.88
N ASN A 173 -4.60 12.88 10.95
CA ASN A 173 -6.01 12.48 11.15
C ASN A 173 -6.16 11.36 12.21
N ILE A 174 -5.67 11.59 13.43
CA ILE A 174 -6.26 10.92 14.60
C ILE A 174 -7.29 11.91 15.15
N PRO A 175 -8.61 11.71 14.97
CA PRO A 175 -9.57 12.41 15.81
C PRO A 175 -9.26 12.01 17.25
N GLN A 176 -8.96 13.00 18.10
CA GLN A 176 -8.76 12.80 19.53
C GLN A 176 -9.97 12.03 20.06
N GLN A 177 -9.75 10.80 20.53
CA GLN A 177 -10.76 10.09 21.31
C GLN A 177 -11.03 10.93 22.55
N THR A 178 -12.21 11.54 22.60
CA THR A 178 -12.73 12.12 23.84
C THR A 178 -12.93 10.97 24.82
N ASN A 179 -12.25 11.04 25.96
CA ASN A 179 -12.46 10.15 27.09
C ASN A 179 -13.93 10.26 27.54
N VAL A 180 -14.76 9.32 27.12
CA VAL A 180 -16.07 9.06 27.73
C VAL A 180 -15.86 8.08 28.88
N THR A 181 -15.89 8.62 30.09
CA THR A 181 -15.96 7.83 31.33
C THR A 181 -17.22 6.94 31.28
N PRO A 182 -17.14 5.63 31.57
CA PRO A 182 -18.32 4.77 31.57
C PRO A 182 -19.23 5.17 32.74
N VAL A 183 -20.44 5.63 32.44
CA VAL A 183 -21.50 5.78 33.42
C VAL A 183 -22.04 4.39 33.75
N ARG A 184 -21.81 3.94 34.99
CA ARG A 184 -22.37 2.70 35.52
C ARG A 184 -23.88 2.88 35.73
N PRO A 185 -24.77 2.05 35.15
CA PRO A 185 -26.19 2.14 35.47
C PRO A 185 -26.44 1.70 36.93
N PRO A 186 -27.44 2.27 37.61
CA PRO A 186 -27.81 1.86 38.95
C PRO A 186 -28.33 0.42 38.94
N LEU A 187 -27.90 -0.35 39.93
CA LEU A 187 -28.42 -1.68 40.22
C LEU A 187 -29.91 -1.58 40.57
N GLN A 188 -30.73 -2.36 39.87
CA GLN A 188 -32.10 -2.69 40.29
C GLN A 188 -32.08 -3.99 41.09
#